data_AF-A0A3R8T0F9-F1
#
_entry.id   AF-A0A3R8T0F9-F1
#
_cell.length_a   1.000
_cell.length_b   1.000
_cell.length_c   1.000
_cell.angle_alpha   90.00
_cell.angle_beta   90.00
_cell.angle_gamma   90.00
#
_symmetry.space_group_name_H-M   'P 1'
#
loop_
_entity.id
_entity.type
_entity.pdbx_description
1 polymer ?
#
loop_
_entity_poly.entity_id
_entity_poly.type
_entity_poly.pdbx_seq_one_letter_code
_entity_poly.pdbx_strand_id
1 'polypeptide(L)'
;MTADIEQRSAIAQSVLEQSKPAEPGDIAHKLMQDARARIIPPQTVRTHDALPYVVGGECFGAFPALVMALHDGRGQVVGLEAVYIAPDAGLIEPVQTMLIHESPGAHFRIDCPMGPSIGVALALDNAIAARHLLDLPVSLCAVTTASDLAAFDWPDIAQELAIFATDATATEAEHLADRARAAGLAAEVFYPPTPGASWHQEMLLSGAVPADDVAAREADEH
;
A
#
# COMPACT_ATOMS: atom_id res chain seq x y z
N MET A 1 20.91 19.57 9.71
CA MET A 1 20.23 18.27 9.88
C MET A 1 18.88 18.45 10.56
N THR A 2 18.82 18.99 11.78
CA THR A 2 17.54 19.24 12.49
C THR A 2 16.59 20.19 11.75
N ALA A 3 17.10 21.32 11.23
CA ALA A 3 16.27 22.28 10.48
C ALA A 3 15.69 21.73 9.16
N ASP A 4 16.35 20.75 8.54
CA ASP A 4 15.87 20.08 7.32
C ASP A 4 14.75 19.08 7.65
N ILE A 5 14.90 18.32 8.74
CA ILE A 5 13.86 17.40 9.25
C ILE A 5 12.60 18.18 9.65
N GLU A 6 12.74 19.28 10.38
CA GLU A 6 11.61 20.14 10.76
C GLU A 6 10.89 20.70 9.53
N GLN A 7 11.64 21.17 8.53
CA GLN A 7 11.06 21.68 7.29
C GLN A 7 10.30 20.59 6.52
N ARG A 8 10.89 19.40 6.35
CA ARG A 8 10.23 18.28 5.67
C ARG A 8 9.00 17.79 6.42
N SER A 9 9.07 17.74 7.75
CA SER A 9 7.94 17.39 8.61
C SER A 9 6.79 18.39 8.44
N ALA A 10 7.09 19.69 8.44
CA ALA A 10 6.10 20.73 8.20
C ALA A 10 5.47 20.64 6.80
N ILE A 11 6.26 20.34 5.77
CA ILE A 11 5.75 20.11 4.41
C ILE A 11 4.83 18.90 4.37
N ALA A 12 5.26 17.76 4.93
CA ALA A 12 4.48 16.54 4.96
C ALA A 12 3.15 16.72 5.69
N GLN A 13 3.18 17.37 6.85
CA GLN A 13 1.97 17.69 7.61
C GLN A 13 1.03 18.60 6.81
N SER A 14 1.57 19.66 6.19
CA SER A 14 0.79 20.58 5.36
C SER A 14 0.11 19.88 4.17
N VAL A 15 0.81 18.95 3.50
CA VAL A 15 0.24 18.14 2.42
C VAL A 15 -0.87 17.22 2.93
N LEU A 16 -0.69 16.57 4.07
CA LEU A 16 -1.70 15.69 4.65
C LEU A 16 -2.95 16.44 5.11
N GLU A 17 -2.79 17.64 5.69
CA GLU A 17 -3.88 18.53 6.11
C GLU A 17 -4.68 19.08 4.92
N GLN A 18 -4.01 19.40 3.82
CA GLN A 18 -4.65 19.89 2.59
C GLN A 18 -5.27 18.76 1.76
N SER A 19 -4.79 17.53 1.91
CA SER A 19 -5.39 16.35 1.29
C SER A 19 -6.69 15.95 2.00
N LYS A 20 -7.64 15.38 1.27
CA LYS A 20 -8.92 14.87 1.80
C LYS A 20 -8.92 13.34 1.75
N PRO A 21 -9.61 12.62 2.65
CA PRO A 21 -9.81 11.17 2.48
C PRO A 21 -10.40 10.87 1.10
N ALA A 22 -9.96 9.78 0.47
CA ALA A 22 -10.56 9.34 -0.77
C ALA A 22 -12.04 8.99 -0.55
N GLU A 23 -12.92 9.45 -1.45
CA GLU A 23 -14.37 9.23 -1.38
C GLU A 23 -14.86 8.41 -2.57
N PRO A 24 -15.92 7.60 -2.39
CA PRO A 24 -16.49 6.85 -3.50
C PRO A 24 -16.88 7.75 -4.69
N GLY A 25 -16.19 7.59 -5.82
CA GLY A 25 -16.49 8.27 -7.08
C GLY A 25 -15.50 9.37 -7.45
N ASP A 26 -14.55 9.67 -6.55
CA ASP A 26 -13.42 10.54 -6.85
C ASP A 26 -12.42 9.88 -7.81
N ILE A 27 -11.38 10.63 -8.16
CA ILE A 27 -10.34 10.18 -9.09
C ILE A 27 -9.49 9.03 -8.51
N ALA A 28 -9.32 8.96 -7.19
CA ALA A 28 -8.64 7.86 -6.51
C ALA A 28 -9.41 6.56 -6.65
N HIS A 29 -10.72 6.64 -6.44
CA HIS A 29 -11.63 5.52 -6.56
C HIS A 29 -11.61 4.96 -7.98
N LYS A 30 -11.76 5.83 -8.98
CA LYS A 30 -11.71 5.42 -10.39
C LYS A 30 -10.36 4.78 -10.73
N LEU A 31 -9.26 5.41 -10.33
CA LEU A 31 -7.92 4.90 -10.63
C LEU A 31 -7.65 3.54 -9.97
N MET A 32 -8.06 3.33 -8.72
CA MET A 32 -7.90 2.05 -8.03
C MET A 32 -8.89 0.98 -8.50
N GLN A 33 -10.09 1.36 -8.92
CA GLN A 33 -11.05 0.42 -9.52
C GLN A 33 -10.62 -0.06 -10.90
N ASP A 34 -10.20 0.87 -11.77
CA ASP A 34 -9.90 0.61 -13.18
C ASP A 34 -8.50 -0.01 -13.35
N ALA A 35 -7.48 0.49 -12.63
CA ALA A 35 -6.09 0.07 -12.83
C ALA A 35 -5.62 -1.02 -11.85
N ARG A 36 -6.30 -1.23 -10.70
CA ARG A 36 -5.83 -2.12 -9.63
C ARG A 36 -6.83 -3.20 -9.20
N ALA A 37 -7.72 -3.63 -10.09
CA ALA A 37 -8.58 -4.81 -9.89
C ALA A 37 -9.72 -4.64 -8.87
N ARG A 38 -10.59 -3.64 -9.06
CA ARG A 38 -11.81 -3.47 -8.23
C ARG A 38 -11.51 -3.27 -6.74
N ILE A 39 -10.34 -2.74 -6.41
CA ILE A 39 -9.95 -2.42 -5.04
C ILE A 39 -10.64 -1.11 -4.63
N ILE A 40 -11.39 -1.15 -3.53
CA ILE A 40 -11.91 0.06 -2.88
C ILE A 40 -10.72 0.75 -2.20
N PRO A 41 -10.48 2.05 -2.46
CA PRO A 41 -9.40 2.79 -1.80
C PRO A 41 -9.48 2.65 -0.28
N PRO A 42 -8.37 2.29 0.38
CA PRO A 42 -8.30 2.29 1.83
C PRO A 42 -8.59 3.69 2.39
N GLN A 43 -9.16 3.77 3.60
CA GLN A 43 -9.49 5.03 4.27
C GLN A 43 -8.25 5.92 4.52
N THR A 44 -7.06 5.32 4.50
CA THR A 44 -5.78 6.00 4.68
C THR A 44 -5.26 6.65 3.41
N VAL A 45 -5.81 6.32 2.23
CA VAL A 45 -5.51 7.00 0.97
C VAL A 45 -6.21 8.35 0.95
N ARG A 46 -5.46 9.40 0.62
CA ARG A 46 -5.95 10.76 0.53
C ARG A 46 -5.80 11.29 -0.89
N THR A 47 -6.60 12.27 -1.26
CA THR A 47 -6.52 13.01 -2.52
C THR A 47 -6.11 14.45 -2.27
N HIS A 48 -5.18 14.94 -3.09
CA HIS A 48 -4.77 16.34 -3.12
C HIS A 48 -5.13 16.94 -4.48
N ASP A 49 -5.84 18.07 -4.50
CA ASP A 49 -6.42 18.62 -5.73
C ASP A 49 -5.35 19.21 -6.69
N ALA A 50 -4.26 19.77 -6.15
CA ALA A 50 -3.19 20.39 -6.93
C ALA A 50 -1.84 20.36 -6.18
N LEU A 51 -1.21 19.18 -6.11
CA LEU A 51 0.08 19.01 -5.44
C LEU A 51 1.22 19.43 -6.40
N PRO A 52 2.20 20.25 -5.98
CA PRO A 52 3.35 20.61 -6.82
C PRO A 52 4.21 19.40 -7.18
N TYR A 53 4.39 19.13 -8.47
CA TYR A 53 5.25 18.06 -8.98
C TYR A 53 6.67 18.59 -9.22
N VAL A 54 7.60 18.16 -8.36
CA VAL A 54 8.97 18.68 -8.33
C VAL A 54 10.00 17.58 -8.59
N VAL A 55 10.74 17.65 -9.70
CA VAL A 55 11.77 16.66 -10.05
C VAL A 55 13.11 17.36 -10.16
N GLY A 56 14.13 16.87 -9.44
CA GLY A 56 15.47 17.48 -9.47
C GLY A 56 15.52 18.94 -8.99
N GLY A 57 14.53 19.37 -8.20
CA GLY A 57 14.40 20.76 -7.73
C GLY A 57 13.64 21.70 -8.68
N GLU A 58 13.24 21.23 -9.85
CA GLU A 58 12.42 21.98 -10.81
C GLU A 58 10.94 21.62 -10.66
N CYS A 59 10.06 22.63 -10.66
CA CYS A 59 8.61 22.46 -10.54
C CYS A 59 7.97 22.42 -11.93
N PHE A 60 7.30 21.31 -12.26
CA PHE A 60 6.69 21.04 -13.57
C PHE A 60 5.18 21.35 -13.59
N GLY A 61 4.65 21.92 -12.51
CA GLY A 61 3.24 22.25 -12.34
C GLY A 61 2.66 21.67 -11.07
N ALA A 62 1.35 21.82 -10.92
CA ALA A 62 0.59 21.22 -9.82
C ALA A 62 -0.49 20.31 -10.42
N PHE A 63 -0.58 19.09 -9.90
CA PHE A 63 -1.48 18.06 -10.44
C PHE A 63 -2.29 17.42 -9.31
N PRO A 64 -3.49 16.88 -9.59
CA PRO A 64 -4.15 16.00 -8.66
C PRO A 64 -3.24 14.83 -8.28
N ALA A 65 -3.25 14.42 -7.02
CA ALA A 65 -2.39 13.34 -6.55
C ALA A 65 -3.10 12.47 -5.49
N LEU A 66 -2.76 11.18 -5.49
CA LEU A 66 -3.00 10.29 -4.37
C LEU A 66 -1.86 10.44 -3.38
N VAL A 67 -2.18 10.64 -2.11
CA VAL A 67 -1.21 10.82 -1.04
C VAL A 67 -1.40 9.73 -0.01
N MET A 68 -0.31 9.05 0.34
CA MET A 68 -0.27 8.02 1.37
C MET A 68 0.86 8.33 2.35
N ALA A 69 0.57 8.26 3.66
CA ALA A 69 1.57 8.51 4.69
C ALA A 69 2.35 7.22 5.02
N LEU A 70 3.68 7.34 5.09
CA LEU A 70 4.58 6.31 5.60
C LEU A 70 4.70 6.45 7.11
N HIS A 71 4.65 5.33 7.82
CA HIS A 71 4.74 5.26 9.26
C HIS A 71 5.90 4.38 9.72
N ASP A 72 6.44 4.69 10.89
CA ASP A 72 7.29 3.76 11.66
C ASP A 72 6.44 2.83 12.56
N GLY A 73 7.10 1.93 13.30
CA GLY A 73 6.48 1.00 14.24
C GLY A 73 5.78 1.70 15.41
N ARG A 74 6.18 2.93 15.72
CA ARG A 74 5.51 3.78 16.75
C ARG A 74 4.31 4.53 16.19
N GLY A 75 4.06 4.44 14.88
CA GLY A 75 3.00 5.14 14.19
C GLY A 75 3.24 6.62 13.95
N GLN A 76 4.49 7.09 14.04
CA GLN A 76 4.85 8.43 13.61
C GLN A 76 4.91 8.47 12.09
N VAL A 77 4.46 9.59 11.50
CA VAL A 77 4.64 9.82 10.07
C VAL A 77 6.11 10.13 9.80
N VAL A 78 6.75 9.29 9.00
CA VAL A 78 8.18 9.42 8.64
C VAL A 78 8.37 9.83 7.18
N GLY A 79 7.29 9.88 6.41
CA GLY A 79 7.29 10.32 5.03
C GLY A 79 5.92 10.24 4.39
N LEU A 80 5.88 10.53 3.10
CA LEU A 80 4.70 10.38 2.27
C LEU A 80 5.09 9.93 0.87
N GLU A 81 4.16 9.25 0.21
CA GLU A 81 4.23 8.95 -1.20
C GLU A 81 3.09 9.65 -1.92
N ALA A 82 3.43 10.28 -3.05
CA ALA A 82 2.52 10.98 -3.93
C ALA A 82 2.52 10.34 -5.32
N VAL A 83 1.35 9.84 -5.72
CA VAL A 83 1.10 9.32 -7.06
C VAL A 83 0.29 10.36 -7.81
N TYR A 84 0.92 11.03 -8.78
CA TYR A 84 0.32 12.14 -9.50
C TYR A 84 -0.52 11.66 -10.68
N ILE A 85 -1.59 12.39 -10.96
CA ILE A 85 -2.60 12.01 -11.95
C ILE A 85 -2.61 13.04 -13.08
N ALA A 86 -2.45 12.57 -14.30
CA ALA A 86 -2.47 13.36 -15.51
C ALA A 86 -3.91 13.80 -15.87
N PRO A 87 -4.08 14.87 -16.68
CA PRO A 87 -5.40 15.35 -17.09
C PRO A 87 -6.25 14.32 -17.86
N ASP A 88 -5.61 13.34 -18.51
CA ASP A 88 -6.24 12.23 -19.22
C ASP A 88 -6.52 11.02 -18.31
N ALA A 89 -6.43 11.19 -16.99
CA ALA A 89 -6.53 10.17 -15.96
C ALA A 89 -5.41 9.10 -15.98
N GLY A 90 -4.33 9.33 -16.72
CA GLY A 90 -3.10 8.54 -16.62
C GLY A 90 -2.29 8.83 -15.35
N LEU A 91 -1.28 8.01 -15.06
CA LEU A 91 -0.32 8.24 -13.98
C LEU A 91 0.88 9.03 -14.49
N ILE A 92 1.34 10.01 -13.70
CA ILE A 92 2.58 10.76 -13.96
C ILE A 92 3.71 10.07 -13.19
N GLU A 93 4.74 9.65 -13.92
CA GLU A 93 5.96 9.04 -13.38
C GLU A 93 7.13 10.04 -13.33
N PRO A 94 8.08 9.86 -12.39
CA PRO A 94 8.05 8.87 -11.31
C PRO A 94 7.08 9.24 -10.18
N VAL A 95 6.54 8.22 -9.52
CA VAL A 95 5.97 8.35 -8.16
C VAL A 95 6.95 9.09 -7.25
N GLN A 96 6.47 10.04 -6.45
CA GLN A 96 7.32 10.83 -5.58
C GLN A 96 7.23 10.39 -4.13
N THR A 97 8.33 9.89 -3.60
CA THR A 97 8.48 9.59 -2.18
C THR A 97 9.24 10.74 -1.51
N MET A 98 8.62 11.35 -0.50
CA MET A 98 9.24 12.34 0.36
C MET A 98 9.45 11.75 1.76
N LEU A 99 10.71 11.48 2.11
CA LEU A 99 11.08 11.06 3.45
C LEU A 99 11.42 12.26 4.33
N ILE A 100 10.80 12.34 5.50
CA ILE A 100 11.12 13.32 6.54
C ILE A 100 12.48 12.96 7.14
N HIS A 101 12.71 11.67 7.41
CA HIS A 101 14.01 11.10 7.77
C HIS A 101 14.09 9.65 7.26
N GLU A 102 15.30 9.08 7.23
CA GLU A 102 15.47 7.66 6.91
C GLU A 102 14.79 6.80 7.98
N SER A 103 14.00 5.83 7.54
CA SER A 103 13.27 4.90 8.40
C SER A 103 13.12 3.57 7.66
N PRO A 104 14.12 2.68 7.71
CA PRO A 104 14.05 1.37 7.09
C PRO A 104 12.82 0.59 7.59
N GLY A 105 12.07 -0.02 6.67
CA GLY A 105 10.86 -0.75 7.03
C GLY A 105 9.66 0.12 7.36
N ALA A 106 9.72 1.42 7.06
CA ALA A 106 8.55 2.28 7.06
C ALA A 106 7.47 1.73 6.11
N HIS A 107 6.22 1.93 6.49
CA HIS A 107 5.10 1.28 5.82
C HIS A 107 3.89 2.20 5.69
N PHE A 108 3.08 1.95 4.68
CA PHE A 108 1.71 2.45 4.62
C PHE A 108 0.83 1.62 5.53
N ARG A 109 -0.05 2.29 6.26
CA ARG A 109 -1.18 1.63 6.94
C ARG A 109 -2.36 1.64 6.01
N ILE A 110 -3.02 0.50 5.88
CA ILE A 110 -4.19 0.34 5.01
C ILE A 110 -5.46 0.47 5.84
N ASP A 111 -5.47 -0.13 7.03
CA ASP A 111 -6.58 0.02 7.98
C ASP A 111 -6.25 1.03 9.08
N CYS A 112 -7.29 1.68 9.61
CA CYS A 112 -7.20 2.53 10.78
C CYS A 112 -8.54 2.49 11.54
N PRO A 113 -8.57 2.16 12.84
CA PRO A 113 -7.42 1.82 13.71
C PRO A 113 -6.79 0.45 13.37
N MET A 114 -5.52 0.27 13.77
CA MET A 114 -4.81 -1.01 13.66
C MET A 114 -5.14 -1.92 14.86
N GLY A 115 -5.33 -3.22 14.60
CA GLY A 115 -5.44 -4.27 15.59
C GLY A 115 -4.11 -4.96 15.90
N PRO A 116 -4.09 -5.96 16.80
CA PRO A 116 -2.87 -6.66 17.21
C PRO A 116 -2.37 -7.70 16.19
N SER A 117 -3.21 -8.16 15.26
CA SER A 117 -2.82 -9.06 14.17
C SER A 117 -2.56 -8.24 12.91
N ILE A 118 -1.30 -8.21 12.46
CA ILE A 118 -0.84 -7.33 11.37
C ILE A 118 -0.50 -8.18 10.14
N GLY A 119 -1.08 -7.83 9.00
CA GLY A 119 -0.69 -8.35 7.69
C GLY A 119 0.26 -7.37 7.00
N VAL A 120 1.33 -7.84 6.38
CA VAL A 120 2.25 -6.98 5.59
C VAL A 120 2.61 -7.62 4.26
N ALA A 121 2.62 -6.83 3.19
CA ALA A 121 3.08 -7.24 1.87
C ALA A 121 3.97 -6.18 1.22
N LEU A 122 4.74 -6.60 0.21
CA LEU A 122 5.32 -5.68 -0.77
C LEU A 122 4.21 -5.14 -1.68
N ALA A 123 4.05 -3.82 -1.69
CA ALA A 123 3.03 -3.06 -2.42
C ALA A 123 1.58 -3.24 -1.92
N LEU A 124 0.80 -2.16 -2.08
CA LEU A 124 -0.56 -2.01 -1.58
C LEU A 124 -1.54 -3.04 -2.16
N ASP A 125 -1.45 -3.28 -3.46
CA ASP A 125 -2.28 -4.21 -4.22
C ASP A 125 -2.09 -5.65 -3.76
N ASN A 126 -0.85 -6.08 -3.50
CA ASN A 126 -0.62 -7.41 -2.95
C ASN A 126 -1.17 -7.55 -1.53
N ALA A 127 -1.01 -6.55 -0.66
CA ALA A 127 -1.54 -6.60 0.70
C ALA A 127 -3.07 -6.78 0.70
N ILE A 128 -3.76 -5.98 -0.12
CA ILE A 128 -5.22 -6.03 -0.23
C ILE A 128 -5.67 -7.37 -0.84
N ALA A 129 -5.01 -7.82 -1.91
CA ALA A 129 -5.35 -9.07 -2.58
C ALA A 129 -5.14 -10.30 -1.67
N ALA A 130 -4.03 -10.35 -0.94
CA ALA A 130 -3.72 -11.45 -0.03
C ALA A 130 -4.78 -11.57 1.07
N ARG A 131 -5.15 -10.45 1.72
CA ARG A 131 -6.22 -10.46 2.72
C ARG A 131 -7.55 -10.94 2.15
N HIS A 132 -7.89 -10.49 0.95
CA HIS A 132 -9.14 -10.88 0.30
C HIS A 132 -9.19 -12.39 -0.01
N LEU A 133 -8.09 -12.93 -0.55
CA LEU A 133 -8.02 -14.35 -0.93
C LEU A 133 -7.95 -15.30 0.25
N LEU A 134 -7.31 -14.88 1.35
CA LEU A 134 -7.11 -15.73 2.53
C LEU A 134 -8.18 -15.54 3.62
N ASP A 135 -9.07 -14.55 3.48
CA ASP A 135 -10.11 -14.19 4.46
C ASP A 135 -9.54 -14.01 5.89
N LEU A 136 -8.35 -13.40 5.99
CA LEU A 136 -7.66 -13.19 7.27
C LEU A 136 -8.13 -11.91 7.96
N PRO A 137 -8.51 -11.96 9.26
CA PRO A 137 -8.94 -10.79 10.01
C PRO A 137 -7.75 -9.96 10.53
N VAL A 138 -6.86 -9.55 9.62
CA VAL A 138 -5.64 -8.78 9.94
C VAL A 138 -5.78 -7.31 9.54
N SER A 139 -5.17 -6.42 10.33
CA SER A 139 -4.92 -5.05 9.91
C SER A 139 -3.74 -5.00 8.96
N LEU A 140 -3.90 -4.34 7.82
CA LEU A 140 -2.95 -4.39 6.72
C LEU A 140 -1.97 -3.22 6.74
N CYS A 141 -0.72 -3.56 6.42
CA CYS A 141 0.35 -2.67 6.07
C CYS A 141 0.91 -3.03 4.69
N ALA A 142 1.52 -2.06 4.02
CA ALA A 142 2.27 -2.28 2.80
C ALA A 142 3.62 -1.56 2.85
N VAL A 143 4.66 -2.20 2.33
CA VAL A 143 5.99 -1.62 2.15
C VAL A 143 6.29 -1.43 0.67
N THR A 144 7.23 -0.54 0.35
CA THR A 144 7.55 -0.17 -1.05
C THR A 144 8.68 -0.99 -1.65
N THR A 145 9.55 -1.59 -0.84
CA THR A 145 10.71 -2.36 -1.31
C THR A 145 10.86 -3.69 -0.57
N ALA A 146 11.56 -4.66 -1.17
CA ALA A 146 11.88 -5.91 -0.51
C ALA A 146 12.78 -5.68 0.73
N SER A 147 13.72 -4.74 0.66
CA SER A 147 14.53 -4.34 1.80
C SER A 147 13.68 -3.80 2.95
N ASP A 148 12.65 -3.00 2.65
CA ASP A 148 11.70 -2.53 3.66
C ASP A 148 10.84 -3.66 4.22
N LEU A 149 10.54 -4.71 3.43
CA LEU A 149 9.86 -5.90 3.93
C LEU A 149 10.72 -6.61 4.99
N ALA A 150 11.99 -6.86 4.67
CA ALA A 150 12.92 -7.48 5.62
C ALA A 150 13.12 -6.62 6.88
N ALA A 151 13.16 -5.30 6.72
CA ALA A 151 13.34 -4.33 7.79
C ALA A 151 12.05 -3.92 8.50
N PHE A 152 10.88 -4.40 8.05
CA PHE A 152 9.55 -3.90 8.40
C PHE A 152 9.42 -3.53 9.88
N ASP A 153 9.25 -2.25 10.16
CA ASP A 153 9.14 -1.74 11.52
C ASP A 153 7.67 -1.87 11.94
N TRP A 154 7.33 -3.04 12.49
CA TRP A 154 5.94 -3.40 12.78
C TRP A 154 5.33 -2.50 13.87
N PRO A 155 4.00 -2.26 13.84
CA PRO A 155 3.32 -1.49 14.89
C PRO A 155 3.56 -2.07 16.30
N ASP A 156 3.80 -1.22 17.29
CA ASP A 156 4.04 -1.64 18.70
C ASP A 156 2.90 -2.50 19.31
N ILE A 157 1.70 -2.42 18.74
CA ILE A 157 0.53 -3.21 19.16
C ILE A 157 0.58 -4.67 18.66
N ALA A 158 1.48 -4.98 17.72
CA ALA A 158 1.54 -6.28 17.05
C ALA A 158 1.83 -7.41 18.04
N GLN A 159 1.01 -8.45 17.97
CA GLN A 159 1.19 -9.74 18.65
C GLN A 159 1.41 -10.87 17.62
N GLU A 160 0.87 -10.69 16.42
CA GLU A 160 0.90 -11.66 15.34
C GLU A 160 1.21 -10.96 14.01
N LEU A 161 2.07 -11.56 13.20
CA LEU A 161 2.38 -11.11 11.84
C LEU A 161 1.99 -12.17 10.80
N ALA A 162 1.15 -11.76 9.85
CA ALA A 162 0.94 -12.46 8.59
C ALA A 162 1.78 -11.77 7.50
N ILE A 163 2.76 -12.48 6.94
CA ILE A 163 3.70 -11.93 5.97
C ILE A 163 3.33 -12.48 4.60
N PHE A 164 2.84 -11.62 3.71
CA PHE A 164 2.39 -11.98 2.37
C PHE A 164 3.56 -11.85 1.39
N ALA A 165 4.23 -12.97 1.16
CA ALA A 165 5.40 -13.06 0.30
C ALA A 165 5.01 -13.41 -1.15
N THR A 166 5.98 -13.24 -2.05
CA THR A 166 6.02 -13.83 -3.39
C THR A 166 7.35 -14.58 -3.52
N ASP A 167 7.54 -15.36 -4.59
CA ASP A 167 8.83 -16.01 -4.86
C ASP A 167 10.01 -15.01 -4.85
N ALA A 168 9.77 -13.78 -5.35
CA ALA A 168 10.77 -12.72 -5.42
C ALA A 168 11.11 -12.08 -4.06
N THR A 169 10.30 -12.31 -3.02
CA THR A 169 10.47 -11.72 -1.67
C THR A 169 10.57 -12.79 -0.58
N ALA A 170 10.74 -14.06 -0.95
CA ALA A 170 10.73 -15.17 0.00
C ALA A 170 11.83 -15.03 1.06
N THR A 171 13.02 -14.59 0.66
CA THR A 171 14.17 -14.44 1.58
C THR A 171 13.91 -13.35 2.61
N GLU A 172 13.41 -12.20 2.15
CA GLU A 172 13.10 -11.05 2.99
C GLU A 172 11.94 -11.34 3.96
N ALA A 173 10.93 -12.08 3.49
CA ALA A 173 9.80 -12.50 4.30
C ALA A 173 10.20 -13.49 5.41
N GLU A 174 11.02 -14.49 5.10
CA GLU A 174 11.54 -15.41 6.13
C GLU A 174 12.42 -14.68 7.14
N HIS A 175 13.27 -13.75 6.69
CA HIS A 175 14.07 -12.93 7.59
C HIS A 175 13.21 -12.08 8.54
N LEU A 176 12.13 -11.47 8.03
CA LEU A 176 11.15 -10.76 8.85
C LEU A 176 10.48 -11.69 9.87
N ALA A 177 10.06 -12.88 9.42
CA ALA A 177 9.40 -13.87 10.28
C ALA A 177 10.30 -14.31 11.44
N ASP A 178 11.58 -14.59 11.16
CA ASP A 178 12.56 -14.95 12.17
C ASP A 178 12.80 -13.83 13.17
N ARG A 179 12.91 -12.58 12.69
CA ARG A 179 13.08 -11.40 13.56
C ARG A 179 11.87 -11.20 14.46
N ALA A 180 10.65 -11.38 13.94
CA ALA A 180 9.42 -11.27 14.71
C ALA A 180 9.29 -12.36 15.76
N ARG A 181 9.58 -13.63 15.40
CA ARG A 181 9.60 -14.76 16.36
C ARG A 181 10.63 -14.57 17.45
N ALA A 182 11.83 -14.08 17.11
CA ALA A 182 12.87 -13.76 18.09
C ALA A 182 12.46 -12.64 19.05
N ALA A 183 11.60 -11.71 18.60
CA ALA A 183 10.98 -10.67 19.43
C ALA A 183 9.75 -11.16 20.22
N GLY A 184 9.33 -12.41 20.05
CA GLY A 184 8.23 -13.04 20.78
C GLY A 184 6.84 -12.90 20.13
N LEU A 185 6.76 -12.46 18.88
CA LEU A 185 5.51 -12.42 18.11
C LEU A 185 5.24 -13.79 17.47
N ALA A 186 3.97 -14.12 17.25
CA ALA A 186 3.63 -15.17 16.28
C ALA A 186 3.87 -14.65 14.87
N ALA A 187 4.51 -15.42 14.00
CA ALA A 187 4.75 -15.00 12.62
C ALA A 187 4.62 -16.16 11.63
N GLU A 188 3.85 -15.94 10.57
CA GLU A 188 3.61 -16.89 9.49
C GLU A 188 3.80 -16.21 8.13
N VAL A 189 4.42 -16.95 7.20
CA VAL A 189 4.65 -16.49 5.83
C VAL A 189 3.68 -17.22 4.90
N PHE A 190 2.94 -16.45 4.13
CA PHE A 190 1.99 -16.94 3.14
C PHE A 190 2.51 -16.68 1.73
N TYR A 191 2.21 -17.58 0.81
CA TYR A 191 2.55 -17.46 -0.61
C TYR A 191 1.30 -17.66 -1.48
N PRO A 192 1.22 -17.00 -2.65
CA PRO A 192 0.21 -17.30 -3.65
C PRO A 192 0.25 -18.80 -4.02
N PRO A 193 -0.91 -19.43 -4.27
CA PRO A 193 -0.95 -20.85 -4.64
C PRO A 193 -0.35 -21.10 -6.03
N THR A 194 -0.39 -20.11 -6.94
CA THR A 194 0.27 -20.19 -8.25
C THR A 194 1.75 -19.80 -8.14
N PRO A 195 2.70 -20.70 -8.45
CA PRO A 195 4.12 -20.37 -8.45
C PRO A 195 4.45 -19.23 -9.41
N GLY A 196 5.32 -18.31 -8.97
CA GLY A 196 5.72 -17.12 -9.73
C GLY A 196 4.66 -16.02 -9.83
N ALA A 197 3.44 -16.21 -9.32
CA ALA A 197 2.41 -15.17 -9.30
C ALA A 197 2.58 -14.22 -8.11
N SER A 198 2.08 -12.99 -8.27
CA SER A 198 1.81 -12.10 -7.15
C SER A 198 0.41 -12.36 -6.57
N TRP A 199 0.14 -11.89 -5.35
CA TRP A 199 -1.19 -11.94 -4.76
C TRP A 199 -2.23 -11.21 -5.60
N HIS A 200 -1.85 -10.08 -6.20
CA HIS A 200 -2.71 -9.32 -7.09
C HIS A 200 -3.06 -10.10 -8.37
N GLN A 201 -2.08 -10.78 -8.97
CA GLN A 201 -2.31 -11.65 -10.13
C GLN A 201 -3.22 -12.82 -9.77
N GLU A 202 -3.01 -13.45 -8.60
CA GLU A 202 -3.87 -14.53 -8.10
C GLU A 202 -5.32 -14.08 -7.93
N MET A 203 -5.55 -12.87 -7.39
CA MET A 203 -6.89 -12.32 -7.21
C MET A 203 -7.58 -12.05 -8.55
N LEU A 204 -6.83 -11.54 -9.53
CA LEU A 204 -7.34 -11.36 -10.89
C LEU A 204 -7.74 -12.68 -11.55
N LEU A 205 -6.96 -13.74 -11.36
CA LEU A 205 -7.25 -15.07 -11.88
C LEU A 205 -8.46 -15.70 -11.17
N SER A 206 -8.56 -15.54 -9.84
CA SER A 206 -9.68 -16.06 -9.03
C SER A 206 -10.99 -15.33 -9.28
N GLY A 207 -10.94 -14.05 -9.68
CA GLY A 207 -12.10 -13.24 -10.08
C GLY A 207 -12.45 -13.30 -11.57
N ALA A 208 -11.61 -13.93 -12.40
CA ALA A 208 -11.90 -14.16 -13.80
C ALA A 208 -12.91 -15.32 -13.91
N VAL A 209 -14.16 -14.97 -14.19
CA VAL A 209 -15.17 -15.94 -14.61
C VAL A 209 -14.75 -16.42 -16.02
N PRO A 210 -14.61 -17.74 -16.28
CA PRO A 210 -14.40 -18.25 -17.63
C PRO A 210 -15.42 -17.63 -18.59
N ALA A 211 -15.02 -17.29 -19.81
CA ALA A 211 -15.92 -16.68 -20.79
C ALA A 211 -17.22 -17.51 -21.00
N ASP A 212 -17.11 -18.83 -20.83
CA ASP A 212 -18.22 -19.79 -20.93
C ASP A 212 -19.24 -19.64 -19.79
N ASP A 213 -18.81 -19.22 -18.59
CA ASP A 213 -19.68 -19.00 -17.42
C ASP A 213 -20.37 -17.61 -17.49
N VAL A 214 -19.83 -16.66 -18.25
CA VAL A 214 -20.52 -15.38 -18.55
C VAL A 214 -21.69 -15.63 -19.51
N ALA A 215 -21.46 -16.43 -20.56
CA ALA A 215 -22.50 -16.81 -21.53
C ALA A 215 -23.62 -17.64 -20.89
N ALA A 216 -23.32 -18.48 -19.89
CA ALA A 216 -24.31 -19.25 -19.15
C ALA A 216 -25.22 -18.38 -18.27
N ARG A 217 -24.70 -17.30 -17.68
CA ARG A 217 -25.48 -16.38 -16.83
C ARG A 217 -26.37 -15.44 -17.64
N GLU A 218 -25.96 -15.06 -18.85
CA GLU A 218 -26.81 -14.27 -19.76
C GLU A 218 -27.96 -15.11 -20.37
N ALA A 219 -27.81 -16.44 -20.44
CA ALA A 219 -28.83 -17.35 -20.93
C ALA A 219 -29.92 -17.70 -19.90
N ASP A 220 -29.64 -17.57 -18.60
CA ASP A 220 -30.60 -17.82 -17.50
C ASP A 220 -31.46 -16.57 -17.14
N GLU A 221 -31.16 -15.41 -17.74
CA GLU A 221 -31.93 -14.16 -17.57
C GLU A 221 -32.98 -13.91 -18.69
N HIS A 222 -33.23 -14.88 -19.56
CA HIS A 222 -34.28 -14.82 -20.62
C HIS A 222 -35.25 -16.01 -20.56
#